data_AF-A0A2W0A0R3-F1
#
_entry.id   AF-A0A2W0A0R3-F1
#
_cell.length_a   1.000
_cell.length_b   1.000
_cell.length_c   1.000
_cell.angle_alpha   90.00
_cell.angle_beta   90.00
_cell.angle_gamma   90.00
#
_symmetry.space_group_name_H-M   'P 1'
#
loop_
_entity.id
_entity.type
_entity.pdbx_description
1 polymer ?
#
loop_
_entity_poly.entity_id
_entity_poly.type
_entity_poly.pdbx_seq_one_letter_code
_entity_poly.pdbx_strand_id
1 'polypeptide(L)'
;MPTVVTANDGDTLCGLAIDAGFVDCQPLRDEPQNQGKDFLNRPSLKAGDVVVIPDKKIKHTDKSTNTKNVFVKRTAPKVSIRFVHGSRNRPYLQDLTLPALEISNYETNLAGTNGRRPLPAGFGFDPDGDADPDSFKVEVVDPAAGGSVSIVLEALKPIYKPDGSIDHHEEFSGTQAANRKVNVDCNKVSSGVAFRSRYLRLVSDEVDQASVPGQLLLVTDVADGLGTGKPTDNDTVEILDQQVRASYSVNRCPGAKKCTVTAQVPVGVSRTRIKLAFHAFRSAPGAAGGINGVTAQMLQRRAFRWFRRAYAQAGLAPKLVGPKVEFVDPPSDNMLVICQDHGRFSSGFNSAVAQSTLSFSLSSPPPRPAGAPPDPVVSVPLSPLLTPKQIGDMVVAALPAGFSGSAFENARAFNALNGSCDVLITRNDGTRVVILNETTDDSSATVTVARVNLNNVNSASSGNSLIPATAEFRRVIRAAPGAPDQLDCYVVGQFSNIRLRGRAFVPARDLAAPFQPPDPLRFAAIMATTSSSGAVLDGSDNLPFTLPHEAGHVLNDALPFIPNRPIQTVRLS
;
A
#
# COMPACT_ATOMS: atom_id res chain seq x y z
N MET A 1 57.96 -3.79 -6.49
CA MET A 1 57.70 -2.68 -5.57
C MET A 1 56.27 -2.85 -5.07
N PRO A 2 56.01 -2.71 -3.77
CA PRO A 2 54.68 -2.84 -3.21
C PRO A 2 53.68 -1.95 -3.97
N THR A 3 52.52 -2.51 -4.30
CA THR A 3 51.49 -1.78 -5.04
C THR A 3 50.55 -1.13 -4.05
N VAL A 4 50.34 0.18 -4.17
CA VAL A 4 49.37 0.91 -3.35
C VAL A 4 48.03 0.94 -4.08
N VAL A 5 46.97 0.50 -3.41
CA VAL A 5 45.61 0.47 -3.96
C VAL A 5 44.69 1.29 -3.07
N THR A 6 43.90 2.17 -3.68
CA THR A 6 42.79 2.83 -3.01
C THR A 6 41.54 1.96 -3.16
N ALA A 7 40.96 1.55 -2.05
CA ALA A 7 39.78 0.71 -2.03
C ALA A 7 38.54 1.47 -2.50
N ASN A 8 37.63 0.75 -3.17
CA ASN A 8 36.27 1.18 -3.45
C ASN A 8 35.29 0.56 -2.44
N ASP A 9 34.05 1.05 -2.44
CA ASP A 9 32.99 0.42 -1.66
C ASP A 9 32.72 -1.01 -2.16
N GLY A 10 32.62 -1.95 -1.21
CA GLY A 10 32.47 -3.37 -1.49
C GLY A 10 33.79 -4.14 -1.60
N ASP A 11 34.94 -3.47 -1.62
CA ASP A 11 36.24 -4.14 -1.59
C ASP A 11 36.50 -4.77 -0.21
N THR A 12 37.27 -5.85 -0.22
CA THR A 12 37.73 -6.54 0.99
C THR A 12 39.22 -6.81 0.89
N LEU A 13 39.91 -6.91 2.04
CA LEU A 13 41.32 -7.30 2.07
C LEU A 13 41.54 -8.67 1.39
N CYS A 14 40.62 -9.63 1.57
CA CYS A 14 40.70 -10.91 0.86
C CYS A 14 40.55 -10.75 -0.65
N GLY A 15 39.61 -9.92 -1.11
CA GLY A 15 39.42 -9.62 -2.52
C GLY A 15 40.68 -9.03 -3.17
N LEU A 16 41.24 -7.97 -2.58
CA LEU A 16 42.46 -7.32 -3.07
C LEU A 16 43.65 -8.29 -3.10
N ALA A 17 43.80 -9.11 -2.05
CA ALA A 17 44.87 -10.10 -1.99
C ALA A 17 44.72 -11.18 -3.08
N ILE A 18 43.51 -11.68 -3.31
CA ILE A 18 43.21 -12.68 -4.35
C ILE A 18 43.44 -12.10 -5.75
N ASP A 19 43.05 -10.86 -6.00
CA ASP A 19 43.29 -10.19 -7.28
C ASP A 19 44.80 -10.03 -7.55
N ALA A 20 45.55 -9.64 -6.52
CA ALA A 20 47.01 -9.66 -6.54
C ALA A 20 47.60 -11.08 -6.67
N GLY A 21 46.80 -12.13 -6.43
CA GLY A 21 47.13 -13.54 -6.61
C GLY A 21 47.80 -14.18 -5.39
N PHE A 22 47.47 -13.70 -4.20
CA PHE A 22 47.65 -14.40 -2.93
C PHE A 22 46.48 -15.36 -2.67
N VAL A 23 46.66 -16.25 -1.70
CA VAL A 23 45.63 -17.24 -1.32
C VAL A 23 44.55 -16.60 -0.42
N ASP A 24 44.94 -15.67 0.44
CA ASP A 24 44.09 -14.97 1.40
C ASP A 24 44.71 -13.59 1.74
N CYS A 25 44.12 -12.88 2.71
CA CYS A 25 44.58 -11.56 3.12
C CYS A 25 45.71 -11.53 4.16
N GLN A 26 46.26 -12.67 4.61
CA GLN A 26 47.35 -12.68 5.60
C GLN A 26 48.55 -11.82 5.16
N PRO A 27 49.02 -11.88 3.89
CA PRO A 27 50.16 -11.06 3.46
C PRO A 27 49.89 -9.56 3.56
N LEU A 28 48.65 -9.11 3.31
CA LEU A 28 48.26 -7.70 3.44
C LEU A 28 48.14 -7.30 4.92
N ARG A 29 47.73 -8.23 5.79
CA ARG A 29 47.65 -8.01 7.24
C ARG A 29 49.02 -7.97 7.90
N ASP A 30 50.00 -8.69 7.35
CA ASP A 30 51.39 -8.73 7.86
C ASP A 30 52.24 -7.57 7.32
N GLU A 31 51.80 -6.90 6.25
CA GLU A 31 52.52 -5.79 5.63
C GLU A 31 52.72 -4.64 6.64
N PRO A 32 53.98 -4.28 6.98
CA PRO A 32 54.28 -3.22 7.95
C PRO A 32 53.58 -1.89 7.68
N GLN A 33 53.40 -1.51 6.41
CA GLN A 33 52.76 -0.25 6.03
C GLN A 33 51.24 -0.22 6.29
N ASN A 34 50.62 -1.39 6.42
CA ASN A 34 49.20 -1.52 6.78
C ASN A 34 48.98 -1.60 8.30
N GLN A 35 50.04 -1.79 9.10
CA GLN A 35 49.91 -1.96 10.55
C GLN A 35 49.31 -0.71 11.21
N GLY A 36 48.45 -0.93 12.20
CA GLY A 36 47.76 0.14 12.93
C GLY A 36 46.67 0.88 12.13
N LYS A 37 46.39 0.48 10.89
CA LYS A 37 45.29 1.05 10.10
C LYS A 37 43.95 0.47 10.53
N ASP A 38 42.94 1.32 10.68
CA ASP A 38 41.60 0.94 11.14
C ASP A 38 40.93 -0.12 10.26
N PHE A 39 41.25 -0.16 8.96
CA PHE A 39 40.66 -1.13 8.04
C PHE A 39 41.02 -2.59 8.37
N LEU A 40 42.10 -2.83 9.13
CA LEU A 40 42.46 -4.19 9.56
C LEU A 40 41.44 -4.80 10.54
N ASN A 41 40.70 -3.94 11.26
CA ASN A 41 39.72 -4.31 12.28
C ASN A 41 38.28 -4.30 11.77
N ARG A 42 38.07 -4.07 10.46
CA ARG A 42 36.75 -4.02 9.81
C ARG A 42 36.53 -5.25 8.92
N PRO A 43 35.26 -5.70 8.76
CA PRO A 43 34.94 -6.80 7.86
C PRO A 43 35.01 -6.41 6.37
N SER A 44 34.92 -5.12 6.04
CA SER A 44 35.04 -4.59 4.68
C SER A 44 35.86 -3.30 4.65
N LEU A 45 36.41 -2.99 3.48
CA LEU A 45 37.06 -1.72 3.22
C LEU A 45 35.99 -0.65 2.93
N LYS A 46 36.31 0.60 3.22
CA LYS A 46 35.53 1.78 2.84
C LYS A 46 36.20 2.43 1.63
N ALA A 47 35.42 3.06 0.77
CA ALA A 47 35.97 3.91 -0.27
C ALA A 47 37.01 4.89 0.29
N GLY A 48 38.18 4.94 -0.34
CA GLY A 48 39.29 5.80 0.09
C GLY A 48 40.30 5.16 1.06
N ASP A 49 40.03 3.97 1.61
CA ASP A 49 41.03 3.24 2.38
C ASP A 49 42.24 2.93 1.48
N VAL A 50 43.45 3.31 1.91
CA VAL A 50 44.69 3.06 1.16
C VAL A 50 45.36 1.80 1.69
N VAL A 51 45.43 0.76 0.86
CA VAL A 51 45.97 -0.56 1.21
C VAL A 51 47.24 -0.82 0.41
N VAL A 52 48.30 -1.22 1.11
CA VAL A 52 49.56 -1.62 0.49
C VAL A 52 49.54 -3.13 0.24
N ILE A 53 49.78 -3.52 -1.00
CA ILE A 53 49.90 -4.91 -1.43
C ILE A 53 51.39 -5.25 -1.53
N PRO A 54 51.90 -6.22 -0.73
CA PRO A 54 53.30 -6.60 -0.76
C PRO A 54 53.68 -7.26 -2.09
N ASP A 55 54.96 -7.18 -2.44
CA ASP A 55 55.50 -7.92 -3.58
C ASP A 55 55.44 -9.44 -3.33
N LYS A 56 55.16 -10.22 -4.37
CA LYS A 56 55.25 -11.67 -4.28
C LYS A 56 56.70 -12.10 -4.15
N LYS A 57 57.00 -12.90 -3.13
CA LYS A 57 58.29 -13.60 -3.02
C LYS A 57 58.36 -14.69 -4.08
N ILE A 58 59.15 -14.47 -5.13
CA ILE A 58 59.39 -15.46 -6.19
C ILE A 58 60.27 -16.56 -5.60
N LYS A 59 59.78 -17.80 -5.61
CA LYS A 59 60.59 -18.97 -5.29
C LYS A 59 61.21 -19.49 -6.58
N HIS A 60 62.53 -19.42 -6.69
CA HIS A 60 63.25 -20.15 -7.72
C HIS A 60 63.33 -21.63 -7.33
N THR A 61 63.00 -22.51 -8.28
CA THR A 61 63.15 -23.95 -8.10
C THR A 61 64.07 -24.48 -9.21
N ASP A 62 65.14 -25.17 -8.82
CA ASP A 62 66.23 -25.60 -9.71
C ASP A 62 65.88 -26.80 -10.61
N LYS A 63 64.60 -27.19 -10.66
CA LYS A 63 64.16 -28.32 -11.49
C LYS A 63 63.76 -27.82 -12.87
N SER A 64 64.53 -28.23 -13.88
CA SER A 64 64.08 -28.22 -15.27
C SER A 64 62.73 -28.94 -15.37
N THR A 65 61.71 -28.24 -15.88
CA THR A 65 60.42 -28.87 -16.17
C THR A 65 60.23 -28.89 -17.68
N ASN A 66 60.25 -30.09 -18.26
CA ASN A 66 60.01 -30.31 -19.70
C ASN A 66 58.52 -30.21 -20.08
N THR A 67 57.66 -29.86 -19.12
CA THR A 67 56.21 -29.78 -19.26
C THR A 67 55.78 -28.33 -19.18
N LYS A 68 55.10 -27.82 -20.22
CA LYS A 68 54.36 -26.54 -20.13
C LYS A 68 53.30 -26.67 -19.03
N ASN A 69 53.57 -26.09 -17.87
CA ASN A 69 52.60 -26.01 -16.79
C ASN A 69 51.69 -24.80 -17.03
N VAL A 70 50.38 -25.03 -17.10
CA VAL A 70 49.39 -23.94 -17.07
C VAL A 70 49.18 -23.56 -15.61
N PHE A 71 49.75 -22.43 -15.19
CA PHE A 71 49.53 -21.90 -13.84
C PHE A 71 48.16 -21.24 -13.76
N VAL A 72 47.23 -21.87 -13.07
CA VAL A 72 45.91 -21.31 -12.77
C VAL A 72 45.95 -20.68 -11.37
N LYS A 73 45.46 -19.45 -11.20
CA LYS A 73 45.30 -18.84 -9.87
C LYS A 73 44.33 -19.71 -9.06
N ARG A 74 44.84 -20.40 -8.03
CA ARG A 74 44.07 -21.33 -7.18
C ARG A 74 42.83 -20.71 -6.52
N THR A 75 42.82 -19.39 -6.39
CA THR A 75 41.81 -18.62 -5.65
C THR A 75 41.04 -17.65 -6.55
N ALA A 76 41.18 -17.73 -7.87
CA ALA A 76 40.39 -16.94 -8.80
C ALA A 76 39.08 -17.68 -9.18
N PRO A 77 37.98 -16.95 -9.45
CA PRO A 77 37.79 -15.49 -9.36
C PRO A 77 37.68 -14.98 -7.91
N LYS A 78 37.73 -13.65 -7.73
CA LYS A 78 37.54 -13.01 -6.42
C LYS A 78 36.22 -13.42 -5.77
N VAL A 79 36.23 -13.50 -4.44
CA VAL A 79 35.02 -13.83 -3.67
C VAL A 79 33.97 -12.76 -3.90
N SER A 80 32.73 -13.16 -4.19
CA SER A 80 31.63 -12.23 -4.46
C SER A 80 30.29 -12.85 -4.10
N ILE A 81 29.28 -11.98 -3.97
CA ILE A 81 27.89 -12.33 -3.73
C ILE A 81 27.00 -11.46 -4.60
N ARG A 82 25.88 -12.00 -5.09
CA ARG A 82 24.92 -11.27 -5.91
C ARG A 82 23.53 -11.90 -5.88
N PHE A 83 22.51 -11.09 -6.16
CA PHE A 83 21.14 -11.55 -6.41
C PHE A 83 21.00 -11.96 -7.87
N VAL A 84 20.39 -13.11 -8.12
CA VAL A 84 20.12 -13.64 -9.47
C VAL A 84 18.71 -14.22 -9.53
N HIS A 85 18.15 -14.39 -10.73
CA HIS A 85 16.85 -15.04 -10.87
C HIS A 85 16.92 -16.55 -10.63
N GLY A 86 17.96 -17.21 -11.13
CA GLY A 86 18.00 -18.66 -11.22
C GLY A 86 17.51 -19.18 -12.57
N SER A 87 17.89 -18.50 -13.66
CA SER A 87 17.33 -18.67 -15.00
C SER A 87 17.61 -20.05 -15.61
N ARG A 88 16.65 -20.60 -16.38
CA ARG A 88 16.79 -21.88 -17.12
C ARG A 88 18.04 -21.99 -17.98
N ASN A 89 18.32 -20.95 -18.75
CA ASN A 89 19.24 -21.02 -19.90
C ASN A 89 20.62 -20.42 -19.61
N ARG A 90 20.84 -19.85 -18.42
CA ARG A 90 22.09 -19.17 -18.08
C ARG A 90 22.82 -19.96 -17.00
N PRO A 91 24.00 -20.52 -17.29
CA PRO A 91 24.76 -21.24 -16.28
C PRO A 91 25.22 -20.30 -15.16
N TYR A 92 25.66 -20.89 -14.05
CA TYR A 92 26.29 -20.19 -12.94
C TYR A 92 27.35 -19.19 -13.44
N LEU A 93 27.53 -18.08 -12.73
CA LEU A 93 28.39 -16.96 -13.14
C LEU A 93 27.87 -16.13 -14.33
N GLN A 94 27.00 -16.65 -15.19
CA GLN A 94 26.46 -15.95 -16.37
C GLN A 94 25.01 -15.47 -16.20
N ASP A 95 24.35 -15.84 -15.10
CA ASP A 95 23.01 -15.36 -14.79
C ASP A 95 23.02 -13.85 -14.54
N LEU A 96 21.88 -13.21 -14.83
CA LEU A 96 21.73 -11.77 -14.66
C LEU A 96 21.68 -11.43 -13.19
N THR A 97 22.48 -10.43 -12.82
CA THR A 97 22.35 -9.80 -11.52
C THR A 97 21.03 -9.03 -11.48
N LEU A 98 20.18 -9.31 -10.50
CA LEU A 98 18.93 -8.59 -10.30
C LEU A 98 19.23 -7.19 -9.74
N PRO A 99 18.68 -6.11 -10.34
CA PRO A 99 18.89 -4.75 -9.85
C PRO A 99 17.94 -4.36 -8.70
N ALA A 100 16.88 -5.13 -8.47
CA ALA A 100 15.86 -4.93 -7.44
C ALA A 100 15.19 -6.28 -7.15
N LEU A 101 14.47 -6.37 -6.03
CA LEU A 101 13.67 -7.54 -5.66
C LEU A 101 12.23 -7.12 -5.41
N GLU A 102 11.27 -7.87 -5.95
CA GLU A 102 9.85 -7.61 -5.76
C GLU A 102 9.30 -8.35 -4.52
N ILE A 103 8.15 -7.89 -4.05
CA ILE A 103 7.41 -8.54 -2.97
C ILE A 103 6.40 -9.48 -3.60
N SER A 104 6.43 -10.74 -3.17
CA SER A 104 5.59 -11.82 -3.74
C SER A 104 4.11 -11.46 -3.71
N ASN A 105 3.44 -11.64 -4.84
CA ASN A 105 1.98 -11.55 -4.96
C ASN A 105 1.27 -12.92 -4.88
N TYR A 106 2.02 -14.02 -4.84
CA TYR A 106 1.49 -15.37 -4.68
C TYR A 106 1.44 -15.79 -3.22
N GLU A 107 0.56 -16.76 -2.93
CA GLU A 107 0.60 -17.51 -1.68
C GLU A 107 2.04 -18.01 -1.46
N THR A 108 2.54 -17.81 -0.26
CA THR A 108 3.98 -17.88 0.04
C THR A 108 4.63 -19.22 -0.24
N ASN A 109 3.86 -20.31 -0.17
CA ASN A 109 4.29 -21.67 -0.45
C ASN A 109 4.01 -22.11 -1.90
N LEU A 110 3.48 -21.22 -2.76
CA LEU A 110 3.13 -21.51 -4.16
C LEU A 110 3.83 -20.60 -5.17
N ALA A 111 4.38 -21.16 -6.24
CA ALA A 111 5.07 -20.56 -7.38
C ALA A 111 4.45 -20.97 -8.74
N GLY A 112 5.21 -20.81 -9.82
CA GLY A 112 4.80 -21.07 -11.19
C GLY A 112 4.14 -19.85 -11.86
N THR A 113 3.71 -20.02 -13.11
CA THR A 113 3.13 -18.94 -13.93
C THR A 113 1.80 -18.37 -13.40
N ASN A 114 1.19 -19.02 -12.41
CA ASN A 114 -0.12 -18.67 -11.86
C ASN A 114 -0.22 -18.86 -10.34
N GLY A 115 0.91 -19.05 -9.64
CA GLY A 115 0.92 -19.22 -8.19
C GLY A 115 0.18 -20.46 -7.68
N ARG A 116 0.24 -21.59 -8.40
CA ARG A 116 -0.45 -22.84 -8.03
C ARG A 116 0.46 -24.05 -7.84
N ARG A 117 1.75 -23.92 -8.11
CA ARG A 117 2.74 -25.00 -7.95
C ARG A 117 3.49 -24.82 -6.64
N PRO A 118 4.00 -25.84 -5.96
CA PRO A 118 4.77 -25.63 -4.74
C PRO A 118 6.02 -24.76 -4.98
N LEU A 119 6.36 -23.88 -4.03
CA LEU A 119 7.63 -23.16 -4.06
C LEU A 119 8.80 -24.17 -3.97
N PRO A 120 9.77 -24.16 -4.90
CA PRO A 120 10.80 -25.19 -4.94
C PRO A 120 11.74 -25.16 -3.72
N ALA A 121 11.97 -26.33 -3.12
CA ALA A 121 12.92 -26.52 -2.01
C ALA A 121 14.35 -26.90 -2.48
N GLY A 122 14.56 -27.04 -3.79
CA GLY A 122 15.84 -27.41 -4.39
C GLY A 122 16.79 -26.21 -4.58
N PHE A 123 18.10 -26.49 -4.58
CA PHE A 123 19.14 -25.48 -4.85
C PHE A 123 19.36 -25.25 -6.36
N GLY A 124 18.97 -26.23 -7.19
CA GLY A 124 19.09 -26.18 -8.66
C GLY A 124 18.11 -25.23 -9.33
N PHE A 125 18.18 -25.25 -10.66
CA PHE A 125 17.13 -24.72 -11.50
C PHE A 125 15.84 -25.50 -11.26
N ASP A 126 14.73 -24.78 -11.17
CA ASP A 126 13.39 -25.35 -11.13
C ASP A 126 12.47 -24.48 -12.01
N PRO A 127 11.71 -25.08 -12.95
CA PRO A 127 10.89 -24.32 -13.88
C PRO A 127 9.75 -23.54 -13.19
N ASP A 128 9.23 -24.02 -12.06
CA ASP A 128 8.15 -23.34 -11.34
C ASP A 128 8.69 -22.15 -10.53
N GLY A 129 9.91 -22.26 -10.01
CA GLY A 129 10.63 -21.13 -9.40
C GLY A 129 10.98 -20.08 -10.46
N ASP A 130 11.57 -20.48 -11.58
CA ASP A 130 11.92 -19.57 -12.69
C ASP A 130 10.70 -18.84 -13.29
N ALA A 131 9.54 -19.50 -13.35
CA ALA A 131 8.31 -18.91 -13.84
C ALA A 131 7.65 -17.91 -12.88
N ASP A 132 8.06 -17.89 -11.60
CA ASP A 132 7.63 -16.89 -10.64
C ASP A 132 8.52 -15.64 -10.73
N PRO A 133 7.97 -14.49 -11.20
CA PRO A 133 8.74 -13.26 -11.40
C PRO A 133 9.24 -12.63 -10.09
N ASP A 134 8.61 -12.95 -8.96
CA ASP A 134 8.94 -12.36 -7.66
C ASP A 134 9.91 -13.23 -6.83
N SER A 135 10.26 -14.42 -7.35
CA SER A 135 11.28 -15.27 -6.74
C SER A 135 12.69 -14.85 -7.14
N PHE A 136 13.66 -15.16 -6.29
CA PHE A 136 15.07 -14.91 -6.58
C PHE A 136 15.98 -15.93 -5.90
N LYS A 137 17.26 -15.91 -6.24
CA LYS A 137 18.33 -16.66 -5.57
C LYS A 137 19.48 -15.73 -5.20
N VAL A 138 20.25 -16.15 -4.20
CA VAL A 138 21.55 -15.57 -3.90
C VAL A 138 22.62 -16.49 -4.46
N GLU A 139 23.55 -15.94 -5.24
CA GLU A 139 24.72 -16.64 -5.76
C GLU A 139 25.98 -16.12 -5.07
N VAL A 140 26.73 -17.04 -4.45
CA VAL A 140 28.05 -16.79 -3.86
C VAL A 140 29.12 -17.42 -4.74
N VAL A 141 30.20 -16.71 -4.96
CA VAL A 141 31.39 -17.22 -5.63
C VAL A 141 32.52 -17.26 -4.62
N ASP A 142 33.00 -18.45 -4.28
CA ASP A 142 34.15 -18.64 -3.38
C ASP A 142 34.95 -19.88 -3.81
N PRO A 143 36.08 -19.70 -4.54
CA PRO A 143 36.90 -20.82 -4.99
C PRO A 143 37.52 -21.65 -3.87
N ALA A 144 37.55 -21.11 -2.65
CA ALA A 144 38.21 -21.70 -1.50
C ALA A 144 37.23 -22.45 -0.58
N ALA A 145 35.92 -22.27 -0.78
CA ALA A 145 34.85 -22.95 -0.06
C ALA A 145 34.59 -24.37 -0.60
N GLY A 146 34.10 -25.26 0.27
CA GLY A 146 33.71 -26.62 -0.06
C GLY A 146 32.34 -26.94 0.52
N GLY A 147 31.59 -27.85 -0.14
CA GLY A 147 30.26 -28.26 0.31
C GLY A 147 29.21 -27.16 0.18
N SER A 148 28.84 -26.58 1.32
CA SER A 148 27.78 -25.58 1.48
C SER A 148 28.36 -24.32 2.11
N VAL A 149 27.79 -23.17 1.77
CA VAL A 149 28.11 -21.89 2.42
C VAL A 149 26.82 -21.28 2.97
N SER A 150 26.92 -20.53 4.07
CA SER A 150 25.77 -19.84 4.66
C SER A 150 25.91 -18.34 4.48
N ILE A 151 24.82 -17.68 4.12
CA ILE A 151 24.75 -16.22 3.98
C ILE A 151 23.69 -15.66 4.93
N VAL A 152 23.86 -14.39 5.29
CA VAL A 152 22.83 -13.63 5.99
C VAL A 152 22.10 -12.78 4.96
N LEU A 153 20.79 -12.99 4.85
CA LEU A 153 19.89 -12.15 4.07
C LEU A 153 19.12 -11.25 5.03
N GLU A 154 19.10 -9.94 4.79
CA GLU A 154 18.45 -8.99 5.70
C GLU A 154 17.77 -7.82 5.00
N ALA A 155 16.70 -7.32 5.60
CA ALA A 155 16.06 -6.07 5.21
C ALA A 155 16.70 -4.89 5.95
N LEU A 156 16.95 -3.79 5.24
CA LEU A 156 17.51 -2.56 5.75
C LEU A 156 16.46 -1.46 5.79
N LYS A 157 16.43 -0.73 6.90
CA LYS A 157 15.50 0.37 7.18
C LYS A 157 15.98 1.64 6.48
N PRO A 158 15.12 2.37 5.75
CA PRO A 158 15.46 3.70 5.25
C PRO A 158 15.56 4.70 6.41
N ILE A 159 16.52 5.61 6.30
CA ILE A 159 16.63 6.83 7.10
C ILE A 159 16.33 8.01 6.19
N TYR A 160 15.42 8.87 6.63
CA TYR A 160 14.95 9.99 5.83
C TYR A 160 15.57 11.31 6.29
N LYS A 161 15.86 12.17 5.32
CA LYS A 161 16.17 13.59 5.54
C LYS A 161 14.91 14.36 5.96
N PRO A 162 15.05 15.60 6.46
CA PRO A 162 13.90 16.45 6.80
C PRO A 162 12.93 16.70 5.64
N ASP A 163 13.41 16.63 4.38
CA ASP A 163 12.59 16.80 3.18
C ASP A 163 11.84 15.51 2.75
N GLY A 164 12.03 14.41 3.49
CA GLY A 164 11.43 13.10 3.21
C GLY A 164 12.15 12.28 2.13
N SER A 165 13.26 12.76 1.59
CA SER A 165 14.14 11.94 0.75
C SER A 165 14.94 10.96 1.59
N ILE A 166 15.35 9.83 1.00
CA ILE A 166 16.19 8.84 1.68
C ILE A 166 17.61 9.40 1.79
N ASP A 167 18.16 9.38 3.01
CA ASP A 167 19.56 9.69 3.30
C ASP A 167 20.44 8.46 3.11
N HIS A 168 20.15 7.38 3.83
CA HIS A 168 20.86 6.11 3.77
C HIS A 168 19.98 4.98 4.32
N HIS A 169 20.51 3.76 4.30
CA HIS A 169 19.86 2.57 4.87
C HIS A 169 20.68 2.01 6.03
N GLU A 170 19.99 1.61 7.10
CA GLU A 170 20.61 1.02 8.29
C GLU A 170 19.96 -0.33 8.66
N GLU A 171 20.61 -1.07 9.55
CA GLU A 171 19.99 -2.27 10.12
C GLU A 171 18.83 -1.91 11.04
N PHE A 172 17.77 -2.72 11.02
CA PHE A 172 16.77 -2.64 12.07
C PHE A 172 17.39 -2.96 13.43
N SER A 173 16.99 -2.23 14.46
CA SER A 173 17.50 -2.37 15.82
C SER A 173 16.43 -2.93 16.77
N GLY A 174 16.83 -3.24 18.01
CA GLY A 174 15.92 -3.71 19.06
C GLY A 174 15.24 -5.03 18.72
N THR A 175 13.96 -5.16 19.10
CA THR A 175 13.15 -6.37 18.92
C THR A 175 12.84 -6.68 17.46
N GLN A 176 12.94 -5.69 16.57
CA GLN A 176 12.70 -5.88 15.14
C GLN A 176 13.89 -6.56 14.45
N ALA A 177 15.11 -6.37 14.94
CA ALA A 177 16.34 -6.78 14.26
C ALA A 177 16.34 -8.25 13.82
N ALA A 178 15.95 -9.17 14.71
CA ALA A 178 15.97 -10.61 14.42
C ALA A 178 14.97 -11.02 13.34
N ASN A 179 13.79 -10.39 13.31
CA ASN A 179 12.73 -10.71 12.35
C ASN A 179 13.07 -10.24 10.93
N ARG A 180 14.06 -9.35 10.79
CA ARG A 180 14.51 -8.78 9.50
C ARG A 180 15.69 -9.51 8.90
N LYS A 181 16.06 -10.67 9.45
CA LYS A 181 17.23 -11.45 9.04
C LYS A 181 16.87 -12.92 8.88
N VAL A 182 17.41 -13.54 7.84
CA VAL A 182 17.29 -14.98 7.58
C VAL A 182 18.67 -15.51 7.22
N ASN A 183 19.07 -16.59 7.90
CA ASN A 183 20.24 -17.36 7.49
C ASN A 183 19.83 -18.27 6.33
N VAL A 184 20.55 -18.18 5.22
CA VAL A 184 20.24 -18.90 4.00
C VAL A 184 21.43 -19.77 3.62
N ASP A 185 21.17 -21.07 3.45
CA ASP A 185 22.17 -21.99 2.94
C ASP A 185 22.25 -21.89 1.42
N CYS A 186 23.47 -21.89 0.92
CA CYS A 186 23.80 -21.94 -0.49
C CYS A 186 24.62 -23.21 -0.76
N ASN A 187 24.18 -24.00 -1.73
CA ASN A 187 24.85 -25.23 -2.10
C ASN A 187 25.52 -25.13 -3.45
N LYS A 188 26.57 -25.93 -3.58
CA LYS A 188 27.18 -26.20 -4.86
C LYS A 188 26.25 -27.08 -5.68
N VAL A 189 25.87 -26.59 -6.86
CA VAL A 189 24.85 -27.26 -7.69
C VAL A 189 25.43 -27.81 -8.99
N SER A 190 26.70 -27.50 -9.28
CA SER A 190 27.51 -28.09 -10.34
C SER A 190 29.00 -28.07 -9.96
N SER A 191 29.86 -28.75 -10.71
CA SER A 191 31.31 -28.61 -10.54
C SER A 191 31.75 -27.18 -10.83
N GLY A 192 32.28 -26.47 -9.84
CA GLY A 192 32.67 -25.07 -9.99
C GLY A 192 33.01 -24.39 -8.67
N VAL A 193 32.94 -23.07 -8.67
CA VAL A 193 33.27 -22.19 -7.53
C VAL A 193 32.05 -21.38 -7.05
N ALA A 194 30.89 -21.62 -7.65
CA ALA A 194 29.64 -20.92 -7.38
C ALA A 194 28.69 -21.79 -6.54
N PHE A 195 27.98 -21.13 -5.62
CA PHE A 195 27.00 -21.70 -4.70
C PHE A 195 25.70 -20.92 -4.85
N ARG A 196 24.56 -21.59 -4.85
CA ARG A 196 23.24 -20.94 -4.93
C ARG A 196 22.32 -21.34 -3.80
N SER A 197 21.50 -20.40 -3.36
CA SER A 197 20.38 -20.67 -2.47
C SER A 197 19.26 -21.46 -3.16
N ARG A 198 18.28 -21.91 -2.36
CA ARG A 198 16.93 -22.20 -2.84
C ARG A 198 16.28 -20.93 -3.42
N TYR A 199 15.15 -21.06 -4.11
CA TYR A 199 14.36 -19.89 -4.47
C TYR A 199 13.86 -19.21 -3.20
N LEU A 200 14.03 -17.90 -3.12
CA LEU A 200 13.69 -17.05 -1.99
C LEU A 200 12.62 -16.05 -2.43
N ARG A 201 11.91 -15.47 -1.46
CA ARG A 201 10.92 -14.41 -1.69
C ARG A 201 10.96 -13.35 -0.62
N LEU A 202 10.49 -12.16 -0.99
CA LEU A 202 10.16 -11.10 -0.05
C LEU A 202 8.67 -11.16 0.30
N VAL A 203 8.35 -10.97 1.58
CA VAL A 203 6.98 -10.97 2.11
C VAL A 203 6.76 -9.78 3.03
N SER A 204 5.51 -9.33 3.16
CA SER A 204 5.14 -8.09 3.86
C SER A 204 4.53 -8.29 5.24
N ASP A 205 4.28 -9.53 5.69
CA ASP A 205 3.76 -9.81 7.02
C ASP A 205 4.36 -11.07 7.65
N GLU A 206 4.18 -11.17 8.95
CA GLU A 206 4.83 -12.15 9.81
C GLU A 206 4.24 -13.56 9.66
N VAL A 207 2.97 -13.68 9.28
CA VAL A 207 2.32 -14.97 9.03
C VAL A 207 2.91 -15.60 7.78
N ASP A 208 3.02 -14.80 6.74
CA ASP A 208 3.66 -15.16 5.49
C ASP A 208 5.12 -15.57 5.72
N GLN A 209 5.91 -14.78 6.47
CA GLN A 209 7.31 -15.13 6.76
C GLN A 209 7.46 -16.51 7.41
N ALA A 210 6.56 -16.88 8.32
CA ALA A 210 6.63 -18.13 9.06
C ALA A 210 6.25 -19.38 8.22
N SER A 211 5.61 -19.19 7.06
CA SER A 211 5.02 -20.28 6.27
C SER A 211 6.04 -21.19 5.55
N VAL A 212 7.18 -20.64 5.11
CA VAL A 212 8.26 -21.40 4.46
C VAL A 212 9.62 -21.04 5.08
N PRO A 213 9.99 -21.69 6.21
CA PRO A 213 11.20 -21.35 6.95
C PRO A 213 12.47 -21.39 6.08
N GLY A 214 13.27 -20.32 6.17
CA GLY A 214 14.55 -20.19 5.46
C GLY A 214 14.46 -19.79 3.98
N GLN A 215 13.25 -19.58 3.44
CA GLN A 215 13.06 -19.09 2.06
C GLN A 215 12.39 -17.71 1.96
N LEU A 216 11.87 -17.16 3.07
CA LEU A 216 11.08 -15.93 3.06
C LEU A 216 11.74 -14.84 3.92
N LEU A 217 11.98 -13.67 3.35
CA LEU A 217 12.49 -12.49 4.06
C LEU A 217 11.35 -11.49 4.30
N LEU A 218 11.19 -11.07 5.55
CA LEU A 218 10.19 -10.07 5.93
C LEU A 218 10.67 -8.64 5.62
N VAL A 219 10.01 -8.01 4.66
CA VAL A 219 10.09 -6.58 4.34
C VAL A 219 8.76 -5.92 4.69
N THR A 220 8.63 -5.49 5.95
CA THR A 220 7.40 -4.90 6.47
C THR A 220 7.62 -3.55 7.15
N ASP A 221 6.56 -2.84 7.46
CA ASP A 221 6.59 -1.58 8.21
C ASP A 221 6.84 -1.81 9.72
N VAL A 222 6.91 -0.72 10.47
CA VAL A 222 6.88 -0.73 11.95
C VAL A 222 5.78 0.18 12.49
N ALA A 223 4.76 0.46 11.69
CA ALA A 223 3.74 1.46 11.97
C ALA A 223 2.90 1.12 13.21
N ASP A 224 2.67 2.13 14.03
CA ASP A 224 1.91 2.09 15.29
C ASP A 224 0.76 3.10 15.33
N GLY A 225 0.65 3.95 14.31
CA GLY A 225 -0.35 5.01 14.19
C GLY A 225 -0.04 6.25 15.02
N LEU A 226 1.07 6.29 15.77
CA LEU A 226 1.45 7.40 16.65
C LEU A 226 2.26 8.47 15.91
N GLY A 227 2.53 8.28 14.62
CA GLY A 227 3.37 9.16 13.84
C GLY A 227 2.79 10.56 13.68
N THR A 228 3.62 11.55 13.95
CA THR A 228 3.36 12.96 13.63
C THR A 228 3.64 13.29 12.16
N GLY A 229 4.31 12.38 11.45
CA GLY A 229 4.78 12.53 10.07
C GLY A 229 6.23 13.02 9.99
N LYS A 230 6.97 12.99 11.10
CA LYS A 230 8.41 13.29 11.10
C LYS A 230 9.20 12.11 10.55
N PRO A 231 10.33 12.34 9.87
CA PRO A 231 11.25 11.32 9.35
C PRO A 231 11.65 10.19 10.31
N THR A 232 11.58 10.46 11.63
CA THR A 232 11.97 9.52 12.68
C THR A 232 10.81 8.66 13.19
N ASP A 233 9.58 8.94 12.76
CA ASP A 233 8.40 8.26 13.27
C ASP A 233 8.26 6.87 12.64
N ASN A 234 7.83 5.89 13.44
CA ASN A 234 7.57 4.52 12.98
C ASN A 234 6.66 4.45 11.75
N ASP A 235 5.62 5.29 11.72
CA ASP A 235 4.68 5.35 10.62
C ASP A 235 5.29 5.84 9.30
N THR A 236 6.48 6.46 9.31
CA THR A 236 7.16 6.91 8.09
C THR A 236 8.00 5.83 7.42
N VAL A 237 8.32 4.73 8.12
CA VAL A 237 9.09 3.62 7.55
C VAL A 237 8.25 2.92 6.47
N GLU A 238 8.57 3.21 5.22
CA GLU A 238 7.90 2.64 4.04
C GLU A 238 8.54 1.32 3.62
N ILE A 239 7.73 0.35 3.20
CA ILE A 239 8.19 -0.98 2.77
C ILE A 239 8.99 -0.86 1.46
N LEU A 240 8.45 -0.13 0.49
CA LEU A 240 9.07 0.07 -0.84
C LEU A 240 10.29 1.00 -0.82
N ASP A 241 10.65 1.55 0.34
CA ASP A 241 11.88 2.34 0.52
C ASP A 241 13.00 1.52 1.15
N GLN A 242 12.75 0.26 1.53
CA GLN A 242 13.75 -0.63 2.12
C GLN A 242 14.71 -1.15 1.05
N GLN A 243 15.84 -1.66 1.53
CA GLN A 243 16.79 -2.43 0.72
C GLN A 243 16.95 -3.83 1.30
N VAL A 244 17.36 -4.77 0.46
CA VAL A 244 17.74 -6.11 0.87
C VAL A 244 19.24 -6.26 0.72
N ARG A 245 19.88 -6.73 1.77
CA ARG A 245 21.32 -7.00 1.82
C ARG A 245 21.57 -8.49 1.98
N ALA A 246 22.41 -9.04 1.12
CA ALA A 246 23.00 -10.36 1.31
C ALA A 246 24.46 -10.21 1.73
N SER A 247 24.87 -10.92 2.77
CA SER A 247 26.22 -10.85 3.35
C SER A 247 26.83 -12.24 3.48
N TYR A 248 28.08 -12.40 3.03
CA TYR A 248 28.85 -13.63 3.15
C TYR A 248 30.23 -13.37 3.76
N SER A 249 30.52 -14.07 4.86
CA SER A 249 31.86 -14.04 5.47
C SER A 249 32.78 -15.03 4.77
N VAL A 250 33.88 -14.52 4.20
CA VAL A 250 34.86 -15.29 3.42
C VAL A 250 35.40 -16.46 4.24
N ASN A 251 35.20 -17.68 3.74
CA ASN A 251 35.46 -18.90 4.51
C ASN A 251 36.91 -18.99 5.01
N ARG A 252 37.88 -18.79 4.10
CA ARG A 252 39.33 -18.85 4.39
C ARG A 252 39.96 -17.55 4.85
N CYS A 253 39.19 -16.56 5.29
CA CYS A 253 39.78 -15.35 5.84
C CYS A 253 40.51 -15.65 7.16
N PRO A 254 41.83 -15.34 7.28
CA PRO A 254 42.62 -15.63 8.47
C PRO A 254 42.44 -14.58 9.58
N GLY A 255 41.87 -13.40 9.26
CA GLY A 255 41.64 -12.34 10.24
C GLY A 255 40.56 -12.69 11.27
N ALA A 256 40.80 -12.30 12.54
CA ALA A 256 39.83 -12.46 13.63
C ALA A 256 38.48 -11.79 13.32
N LYS A 257 38.51 -10.61 12.69
CA LYS A 257 37.36 -10.04 11.97
C LYS A 257 37.46 -10.49 10.52
N LYS A 258 36.65 -11.49 10.16
CA LYS A 258 36.64 -12.06 8.81
C LYS A 258 36.19 -11.02 7.79
N CYS A 259 36.77 -11.09 6.59
CA CYS A 259 36.29 -10.29 5.46
C CYS A 259 34.86 -10.71 5.12
N THR A 260 34.00 -9.75 4.83
CA THR A 260 32.61 -9.97 4.42
C THR A 260 32.36 -9.26 3.10
N VAL A 261 31.84 -10.00 2.12
CA VAL A 261 31.33 -9.44 0.86
C VAL A 261 29.83 -9.23 0.99
N THR A 262 29.32 -8.15 0.39
CA THR A 262 27.90 -7.81 0.46
C THR A 262 27.34 -7.45 -0.92
N ALA A 263 26.05 -7.71 -1.11
CA ALA A 263 25.26 -7.20 -2.22
C ALA A 263 24.02 -6.53 -1.64
N GLN A 264 23.65 -5.36 -2.18
CA GLN A 264 22.47 -4.61 -1.76
C GLN A 264 21.63 -4.23 -2.97
N VAL A 265 20.31 -4.39 -2.86
CA VAL A 265 19.35 -4.06 -3.91
C VAL A 265 18.07 -3.46 -3.29
N PRO A 266 17.40 -2.50 -3.94
CA PRO A 266 16.13 -1.96 -3.50
C PRO A 266 14.99 -3.00 -3.53
N VAL A 267 13.99 -2.76 -2.69
CA VAL A 267 12.69 -3.44 -2.72
C VAL A 267 11.75 -2.72 -3.70
N GLY A 268 11.29 -3.44 -4.72
CA GLY A 268 10.44 -2.94 -5.79
C GLY A 268 11.20 -2.11 -6.85
N VAL A 269 10.75 -2.19 -8.10
CA VAL A 269 11.32 -1.38 -9.22
C VAL A 269 10.62 -0.05 -9.45
N SER A 270 9.41 0.16 -8.91
CA SER A 270 8.65 1.40 -9.08
C SER A 270 7.67 1.60 -7.92
N ARG A 271 7.56 2.84 -7.46
CA ARG A 271 6.72 3.24 -6.33
C ARG A 271 5.69 4.26 -6.79
N THR A 272 4.42 3.87 -6.80
CA THR A 272 3.31 4.79 -7.03
C THR A 272 2.61 5.13 -5.71
N ARG A 273 2.29 6.42 -5.51
CA ARG A 273 1.64 6.88 -4.27
C ARG A 273 0.13 6.96 -4.44
N ILE A 274 -0.61 6.30 -3.54
CA ILE A 274 -2.06 6.43 -3.43
C ILE A 274 -2.34 7.53 -2.41
N LYS A 275 -2.93 8.64 -2.86
CA LYS A 275 -3.42 9.68 -1.95
C LYS A 275 -4.64 9.15 -1.20
N LEU A 276 -4.62 9.24 0.12
CA LEU A 276 -5.68 8.75 1.00
C LEU A 276 -6.05 9.82 2.03
N ALA A 277 -7.33 9.97 2.31
CA ALA A 277 -7.84 10.76 3.42
C ALA A 277 -8.93 10.00 4.18
N PHE A 278 -9.06 10.26 5.47
CA PHE A 278 -10.13 9.72 6.30
C PHE A 278 -11.08 10.82 6.77
N HIS A 279 -12.37 10.54 6.66
CA HIS A 279 -13.48 11.36 7.14
C HIS A 279 -14.25 10.57 8.18
N ALA A 280 -13.87 10.71 9.45
CA ALA A 280 -14.45 9.93 10.53
C ALA A 280 -15.58 10.68 11.22
N PHE A 281 -16.78 10.11 11.21
CA PHE A 281 -17.92 10.76 11.84
C PHE A 281 -17.85 10.64 13.36
N ARG A 282 -18.18 11.73 14.06
CA ARG A 282 -18.42 11.74 15.50
C ARG A 282 -19.73 11.03 15.83
N SER A 283 -19.93 10.61 17.08
CA SER A 283 -21.20 10.02 17.53
C SER A 283 -22.34 11.05 17.64
N ALA A 284 -21.99 12.31 17.91
CA ALA A 284 -22.89 13.46 18.01
C ALA A 284 -22.14 14.74 17.59
N PRO A 285 -22.86 15.82 17.22
CA PRO A 285 -22.23 17.10 16.89
C PRO A 285 -21.33 17.59 18.03
N GLY A 286 -20.09 17.97 17.71
CA GLY A 286 -19.12 18.47 18.69
C GLY A 286 -18.55 17.42 19.66
N ALA A 287 -18.91 16.13 19.54
CA ALA A 287 -18.36 15.09 20.41
C ALA A 287 -16.84 14.93 20.23
N ALA A 288 -16.16 14.54 21.32
CA ALA A 288 -14.74 14.24 21.29
C ALA A 288 -14.49 12.90 20.58
N GLY A 289 -13.72 12.90 19.49
CA GLY A 289 -13.31 11.70 18.76
C GLY A 289 -14.37 11.11 17.83
N GLY A 290 -14.04 9.96 17.24
CA GLY A 290 -14.89 9.27 16.28
C GLY A 290 -15.96 8.41 16.94
N ILE A 291 -16.98 8.07 16.16
CA ILE A 291 -18.00 7.10 16.52
C ILE A 291 -17.37 5.78 16.97
N ASN A 292 -17.98 5.14 17.97
CA ASN A 292 -17.49 3.91 18.60
C ASN A 292 -16.03 3.99 19.11
N GLY A 293 -15.56 5.20 19.45
CA GLY A 293 -14.23 5.41 20.04
C GLY A 293 -13.09 5.37 19.04
N VAL A 294 -13.36 5.39 17.73
CA VAL A 294 -12.30 5.42 16.71
C VAL A 294 -11.47 6.69 16.84
N THR A 295 -10.15 6.52 16.87
CA THR A 295 -9.18 7.62 16.97
C THR A 295 -8.39 7.79 15.68
N ALA A 296 -7.75 8.95 15.51
CA ALA A 296 -6.87 9.18 14.36
C ALA A 296 -5.71 8.17 14.32
N GLN A 297 -5.18 7.79 15.48
CA GLN A 297 -4.14 6.78 15.61
C GLN A 297 -4.57 5.43 15.02
N MET A 298 -5.80 4.99 15.33
CA MET A 298 -6.34 3.72 14.81
C MET A 298 -6.42 3.72 13.28
N LEU A 299 -6.88 4.84 12.70
CA LEU A 299 -7.02 5.00 11.25
C LEU A 299 -5.66 5.12 10.55
N GLN A 300 -4.72 5.86 11.14
CA GLN A 300 -3.34 5.95 10.66
C GLN A 300 -2.64 4.59 10.68
N ARG A 301 -2.79 3.83 11.78
CA ARG A 301 -2.27 2.45 11.86
C ARG A 301 -2.88 1.57 10.77
N ARG A 302 -4.19 1.67 10.50
CA ARG A 302 -4.82 0.87 9.43
C ARG A 302 -4.27 1.20 8.04
N ALA A 303 -3.96 2.47 7.77
CA ALA A 303 -3.32 2.88 6.53
C ALA A 303 -1.85 2.46 6.44
N PHE A 304 -1.03 2.79 7.43
CA PHE A 304 0.41 2.61 7.35
C PHE A 304 0.91 1.21 7.68
N ARG A 305 0.07 0.37 8.30
CA ARG A 305 0.35 -1.05 8.48
C ARG A 305 -0.37 -1.88 7.41
N TRP A 306 -1.68 -2.01 7.51
CA TRP A 306 -2.41 -3.02 6.73
C TRP A 306 -2.61 -2.64 5.27
N PHE A 307 -2.96 -1.39 4.97
CA PHE A 307 -3.03 -0.92 3.59
C PHE A 307 -1.66 -0.92 2.92
N ARG A 308 -0.63 -0.41 3.61
CA ARG A 308 0.75 -0.43 3.09
C ARG A 308 1.21 -1.86 2.75
N ARG A 309 1.05 -2.82 3.67
CA ARG A 309 1.45 -4.22 3.46
C ARG A 309 0.75 -4.84 2.25
N ALA A 310 -0.58 -4.71 2.17
CA ALA A 310 -1.37 -5.31 1.09
C ALA A 310 -1.00 -4.76 -0.29
N TYR A 311 -0.68 -3.46 -0.38
CA TYR A 311 -0.41 -2.78 -1.65
C TYR A 311 1.06 -2.72 -2.05
N ALA A 312 1.99 -2.98 -1.12
CA ALA A 312 3.42 -3.04 -1.42
C ALA A 312 3.74 -4.11 -2.48
N GLN A 313 3.02 -5.24 -2.48
CA GLN A 313 3.11 -6.30 -3.49
C GLN A 313 2.77 -5.81 -4.92
N ALA A 314 1.99 -4.74 -5.03
CA ALA A 314 1.64 -4.10 -6.31
C ALA A 314 2.53 -2.89 -6.64
N GLY A 315 3.59 -2.62 -5.86
CA GLY A 315 4.42 -1.41 -6.02
C GLY A 315 3.68 -0.11 -5.67
N LEU A 316 2.60 -0.22 -4.90
CA LEU A 316 1.76 0.90 -4.48
C LEU A 316 1.97 1.18 -2.99
N ALA A 317 1.94 2.45 -2.61
CA ALA A 317 2.09 2.81 -1.21
C ALA A 317 1.21 4.01 -0.81
N PRO A 318 0.59 3.98 0.38
CA PRO A 318 -0.32 5.03 0.82
C PRO A 318 0.44 6.32 1.16
N LYS A 319 -0.20 7.45 0.89
CA LYS A 319 0.20 8.76 1.38
C LYS A 319 -1.04 9.46 1.94
N LEU A 320 -1.05 9.70 3.24
CA LEU A 320 -2.09 10.52 3.84
C LEU A 320 -1.93 11.97 3.38
N VAL A 321 -2.95 12.51 2.73
CA VAL A 321 -3.00 13.90 2.23
C VAL A 321 -4.02 14.70 3.02
N GLY A 322 -3.85 16.02 3.09
CA GLY A 322 -4.66 16.90 3.93
C GLY A 322 -6.16 16.69 3.69
N PRO A 323 -6.98 16.49 4.75
CA PRO A 323 -6.68 16.68 6.19
C PRO A 323 -6.00 15.49 6.92
N LYS A 324 -5.59 14.44 6.19
CA LYS A 324 -5.12 13.12 6.67
C LYS A 324 -6.26 12.36 7.35
N VAL A 325 -6.66 12.80 8.54
CA VAL A 325 -7.82 12.31 9.28
C VAL A 325 -8.57 13.53 9.79
N GLU A 326 -9.80 13.71 9.32
CA GLU A 326 -10.73 14.68 9.90
C GLU A 326 -11.84 14.00 10.67
N PHE A 327 -12.26 14.63 11.77
CA PHE A 327 -13.46 14.26 12.49
C PHE A 327 -14.60 15.19 12.10
N VAL A 328 -15.66 14.61 11.55
CA VAL A 328 -16.80 15.32 10.98
C VAL A 328 -18.00 15.09 11.88
N ASP A 329 -18.82 16.11 12.11
CA ASP A 329 -20.09 15.90 12.82
C ASP A 329 -20.99 14.96 12.01
N PRO A 330 -21.91 14.20 12.64
CA PRO A 330 -22.92 13.46 11.91
C PRO A 330 -23.60 14.32 10.84
N PRO A 331 -23.96 13.77 9.67
CA PRO A 331 -24.68 14.54 8.67
C PRO A 331 -25.97 15.13 9.24
N SER A 332 -26.31 16.37 8.88
CA SER A 332 -27.63 16.93 9.19
C SER A 332 -28.70 16.33 8.28
N ASP A 333 -29.95 16.38 8.73
CA ASP A 333 -31.15 15.98 7.96
C ASP A 333 -31.53 17.07 6.94
N ASN A 334 -30.55 17.49 6.14
CA ASN A 334 -30.62 18.67 5.28
C ASN A 334 -30.47 18.34 3.79
N MET A 335 -30.61 17.06 3.42
CA MET A 335 -30.57 16.63 2.03
C MET A 335 -31.92 16.03 1.64
N LEU A 336 -32.63 16.75 0.79
CA LEU A 336 -33.84 16.28 0.14
C LEU A 336 -33.44 15.39 -1.04
N VAL A 337 -34.14 14.27 -1.24
CA VAL A 337 -33.87 13.30 -2.30
C VAL A 337 -35.12 13.16 -3.14
N ILE A 338 -34.97 13.40 -4.44
CA ILE A 338 -36.06 13.43 -5.41
C ILE A 338 -35.91 12.22 -6.34
N CYS A 339 -36.97 11.41 -6.44
CA CYS A 339 -37.06 10.26 -7.35
C CYS A 339 -35.93 9.22 -7.18
N GLN A 340 -35.51 8.94 -5.94
CA GLN A 340 -34.36 8.08 -5.60
C GLN A 340 -34.26 6.79 -6.42
N ASP A 341 -35.36 6.03 -6.52
CA ASP A 341 -35.32 4.66 -7.05
C ASP A 341 -35.60 4.56 -8.56
N HIS A 342 -36.07 5.64 -9.19
CA HIS A 342 -36.65 5.55 -10.54
C HIS A 342 -36.34 6.72 -11.47
N GLY A 343 -35.92 7.89 -10.96
CA GLY A 343 -35.56 9.04 -11.80
C GLY A 343 -36.66 9.49 -12.77
N ARG A 344 -37.93 9.28 -12.41
CA ARG A 344 -39.08 9.61 -13.26
C ARG A 344 -39.30 11.12 -13.32
N PHE A 345 -39.88 11.56 -14.42
CA PHE A 345 -40.39 12.92 -14.54
C PHE A 345 -41.58 13.15 -13.61
N SER A 346 -41.83 14.40 -13.23
CA SER A 346 -43.11 14.79 -12.60
C SER A 346 -44.29 14.53 -13.55
N SER A 347 -45.41 14.12 -12.96
CA SER A 347 -46.68 14.11 -13.69
C SER A 347 -47.23 15.54 -13.87
N GLY A 348 -46.93 16.43 -12.92
CA GLY A 348 -47.44 17.79 -12.84
C GLY A 348 -48.86 17.86 -12.29
N PHE A 349 -49.45 16.73 -11.91
CA PHE A 349 -50.82 16.64 -11.45
C PHE A 349 -50.94 15.80 -10.18
N ASN A 350 -51.82 16.25 -9.29
CA ASN A 350 -52.22 15.47 -8.12
C ASN A 350 -53.45 14.58 -8.42
N SER A 351 -53.92 13.85 -7.42
CA SER A 351 -55.08 12.95 -7.56
C SER A 351 -56.38 13.63 -7.99
N ALA A 352 -56.51 14.95 -7.76
CA ALA A 352 -57.64 15.76 -8.21
C ALA A 352 -57.42 16.42 -9.58
N VAL A 353 -56.35 16.06 -10.30
CA VAL A 353 -55.96 16.65 -11.60
C VAL A 353 -55.66 18.15 -11.50
N ALA A 354 -55.40 18.66 -10.30
CA ALA A 354 -54.84 19.99 -10.08
C ALA A 354 -53.32 19.95 -10.17
N GLN A 355 -52.68 21.11 -10.35
CA GLN A 355 -51.22 21.20 -10.35
C GLN A 355 -50.66 20.62 -9.05
N SER A 356 -49.78 19.62 -9.17
CA SER A 356 -49.13 19.02 -8.01
C SER A 356 -48.08 19.95 -7.42
N THR A 357 -47.71 19.66 -6.18
CA THR A 357 -46.74 20.42 -5.40
C THR A 357 -45.78 19.48 -4.67
N LEU A 358 -44.60 20.00 -4.40
CA LEU A 358 -43.64 19.45 -3.43
C LEU A 358 -43.47 20.47 -2.32
N SER A 359 -43.58 20.04 -1.07
CA SER A 359 -43.41 20.94 0.07
C SER A 359 -42.66 20.31 1.23
N PHE A 360 -41.98 21.12 2.03
CA PHE A 360 -41.33 20.74 3.28
C PHE A 360 -41.10 21.97 4.17
N SER A 361 -40.78 21.75 5.44
CA SER A 361 -40.42 22.79 6.41
C SER A 361 -38.92 22.76 6.73
N LEU A 362 -38.34 23.95 6.96
CA LEU A 362 -36.94 24.13 7.33
C LEU A 362 -36.81 24.49 8.81
N SER A 363 -36.23 23.60 9.61
CA SER A 363 -35.99 23.79 11.03
C SER A 363 -34.50 23.78 11.38
N SER A 364 -34.18 24.04 12.65
CA SER A 364 -32.82 23.98 13.20
C SER A 364 -32.83 23.29 14.57
N PRO A 365 -31.82 22.45 14.91
CA PRO A 365 -31.70 21.87 16.24
C PRO A 365 -31.02 22.85 17.22
N PRO A 366 -31.34 22.81 18.53
CA PRO A 366 -32.37 21.98 19.17
C PRO A 366 -33.80 22.44 18.81
N PRO A 367 -34.84 21.61 19.05
CA PRO A 367 -36.23 21.97 18.76
C PRO A 367 -36.59 23.36 19.26
N ARG A 368 -37.29 24.11 18.41
CA ARG A 368 -37.62 25.51 18.66
C ARG A 368 -38.41 25.65 19.97
N PRO A 369 -38.11 26.63 20.84
CA PRO A 369 -38.88 26.88 22.05
C PRO A 369 -40.34 27.20 21.72
N ALA A 370 -41.25 26.81 22.62
CA ALA A 370 -42.68 27.07 22.46
C ALA A 370 -42.97 28.57 22.26
N GLY A 371 -43.80 28.90 21.27
CA GLY A 371 -44.21 30.28 20.96
C GLY A 371 -43.33 31.04 19.98
N ALA A 372 -42.23 30.46 19.51
CA ALA A 372 -41.44 31.07 18.43
C ALA A 372 -42.15 30.94 17.06
N PRO A 373 -41.80 31.79 16.06
CA PRO A 373 -42.47 31.78 14.74
C PRO A 373 -42.49 30.40 14.09
N PRO A 374 -43.43 30.10 13.17
CA PRO A 374 -43.42 28.82 12.47
C PRO A 374 -42.14 28.64 11.64
N ASP A 375 -41.77 27.38 11.41
CA ASP A 375 -40.65 27.06 10.52
C ASP A 375 -41.00 27.48 9.07
N PRO A 376 -40.06 28.10 8.33
CA PRO A 376 -40.27 28.42 6.93
C PRO A 376 -40.69 27.20 6.11
N VAL A 377 -41.75 27.34 5.32
CA VAL A 377 -42.23 26.31 4.41
C VAL A 377 -41.74 26.63 3.00
N VAL A 378 -41.08 25.65 2.38
CA VAL A 378 -40.75 25.69 0.95
C VAL A 378 -41.84 24.91 0.23
N SER A 379 -42.46 25.53 -0.79
CA SER A 379 -43.46 24.88 -1.63
C SER A 379 -43.19 25.20 -3.09
N VAL A 380 -43.12 24.17 -3.92
CA VAL A 380 -42.76 24.27 -5.33
C VAL A 380 -43.87 23.63 -6.16
N PRO A 381 -44.54 24.38 -7.07
CA PRO A 381 -45.49 23.80 -8.01
C PRO A 381 -44.75 22.99 -9.07
N LEU A 382 -45.27 21.81 -9.40
CA LEU A 382 -44.66 20.92 -10.39
C LEU A 382 -45.46 20.99 -11.68
N SER A 383 -44.76 21.21 -12.79
CA SER A 383 -45.32 21.10 -14.14
C SER A 383 -45.09 19.68 -14.69
N PRO A 384 -45.83 19.24 -15.72
CA PRO A 384 -45.57 17.96 -16.35
C PRO A 384 -44.16 17.90 -16.96
N LEU A 385 -43.57 16.70 -16.96
CA LEU A 385 -42.30 16.39 -17.63
C LEU A 385 -41.05 17.11 -17.08
N LEU A 386 -41.05 17.56 -15.82
CA LEU A 386 -39.83 18.05 -15.19
C LEU A 386 -38.93 16.89 -14.77
N THR A 387 -37.65 16.96 -15.08
CA THR A 387 -36.66 16.00 -14.57
C THR A 387 -36.44 16.19 -13.07
N PRO A 388 -35.97 15.15 -12.33
CA PRO A 388 -35.60 15.30 -10.92
C PRO A 388 -34.63 16.46 -10.67
N LYS A 389 -33.68 16.70 -11.58
CA LYS A 389 -32.73 17.82 -11.48
C LYS A 389 -33.42 19.18 -11.62
N GLN A 390 -34.36 19.31 -12.56
CA GLN A 390 -35.14 20.54 -12.70
C GLN A 390 -36.00 20.84 -11.48
N ILE A 391 -36.63 19.80 -10.89
CA ILE A 391 -37.37 19.94 -9.62
C ILE A 391 -36.42 20.40 -8.51
N GLY A 392 -35.23 19.80 -8.41
CA GLY A 392 -34.21 20.21 -7.45
C GLY A 392 -33.78 21.67 -7.60
N ASP A 393 -33.58 22.14 -8.85
CA ASP A 393 -33.24 23.54 -9.13
C ASP A 393 -34.38 24.49 -8.73
N MET A 394 -35.63 24.10 -8.93
CA MET A 394 -36.79 24.87 -8.47
C MET A 394 -36.87 24.93 -6.93
N VAL A 395 -36.53 23.84 -6.23
CA VAL A 395 -36.42 23.83 -4.77
C VAL A 395 -35.36 24.83 -4.31
N VAL A 396 -34.17 24.83 -4.93
CA VAL A 396 -33.10 25.79 -4.60
C VAL A 396 -33.55 27.23 -4.84
N ALA A 397 -34.24 27.50 -5.95
CA ALA A 397 -34.75 28.83 -6.26
C ALA A 397 -35.85 29.31 -5.30
N ALA A 398 -36.59 28.38 -4.69
CA ALA A 398 -37.67 28.67 -3.74
C ALA A 398 -37.19 28.78 -2.28
N LEU A 399 -35.89 28.62 -2.01
CA LEU A 399 -35.37 28.71 -0.64
C LEU A 399 -35.55 30.13 -0.07
N PRO A 400 -36.04 30.27 1.18
CA PRO A 400 -36.22 31.56 1.81
C PRO A 400 -34.88 32.22 2.14
N ALA A 401 -34.90 33.54 2.37
CA ALA A 401 -33.72 34.28 2.77
C ALA A 401 -33.04 33.66 4.01
N GLY A 402 -31.71 33.60 3.97
CA GLY A 402 -30.88 32.97 5.01
C GLY A 402 -30.56 31.50 4.75
N PHE A 403 -31.20 30.86 3.75
CA PHE A 403 -30.87 29.52 3.29
C PHE A 403 -30.23 29.57 1.90
N SER A 404 -29.40 28.58 1.63
CA SER A 404 -28.78 28.31 0.34
C SER A 404 -28.88 26.82 0.05
N GLY A 405 -28.79 26.44 -1.22
CA GLY A 405 -28.81 25.03 -1.57
C GLY A 405 -28.17 24.75 -2.91
N SER A 406 -27.85 23.48 -3.11
CA SER A 406 -27.28 22.95 -4.33
C SER A 406 -28.02 21.68 -4.72
N ALA A 407 -28.48 21.63 -5.97
CA ALA A 407 -29.09 20.45 -6.57
C ALA A 407 -28.03 19.66 -7.34
N PHE A 408 -27.91 18.37 -7.02
CA PHE A 408 -26.96 17.45 -7.64
C PHE A 408 -27.73 16.35 -8.36
N GLU A 409 -27.48 16.19 -9.65
CA GLU A 409 -27.95 15.01 -10.39
C GLU A 409 -27.07 13.82 -10.01
N ASN A 410 -27.70 12.68 -9.74
CA ASN A 410 -27.01 11.43 -9.46
C ASN A 410 -26.92 10.58 -10.73
N ALA A 411 -26.04 9.57 -10.74
CA ALA A 411 -25.98 8.66 -11.88
C ALA A 411 -27.33 7.98 -12.12
N ARG A 412 -27.63 7.74 -13.39
CA ARG A 412 -28.88 7.13 -13.82
C ARG A 412 -28.89 5.63 -13.49
N ALA A 413 -30.02 5.11 -13.01
CA ALA A 413 -30.24 3.67 -12.94
C ALA A 413 -30.42 3.07 -14.36
N PHE A 414 -30.05 1.81 -14.60
CA PHE A 414 -30.07 1.24 -15.96
C PHE A 414 -31.46 1.20 -16.60
N ASN A 415 -32.50 1.13 -15.78
CA ASN A 415 -33.90 1.14 -16.20
C ASN A 415 -34.59 2.51 -16.07
N ALA A 416 -33.85 3.55 -15.67
CA ALA A 416 -34.38 4.89 -15.51
C ALA A 416 -34.10 5.76 -16.74
N LEU A 417 -34.97 6.72 -17.01
CA LEU A 417 -34.78 7.70 -18.09
C LEU A 417 -33.81 8.81 -17.68
N ASN A 418 -33.84 9.23 -16.40
CA ASN A 418 -32.98 10.27 -15.83
C ASN A 418 -32.33 9.83 -14.52
N GLY A 419 -31.33 10.58 -14.07
CA GLY A 419 -30.80 10.47 -12.71
C GLY A 419 -31.82 10.95 -11.66
N SER A 420 -31.72 10.42 -10.44
CA SER A 420 -32.35 11.04 -9.27
C SER A 420 -31.63 12.35 -8.92
N CYS A 421 -32.21 13.17 -8.04
CA CYS A 421 -31.58 14.42 -7.61
C CYS A 421 -31.48 14.51 -6.08
N ASP A 422 -30.32 14.93 -5.59
CA ASP A 422 -30.10 15.34 -4.20
C ASP A 422 -30.10 16.86 -4.11
N VAL A 423 -30.86 17.45 -3.19
CA VAL A 423 -30.82 18.88 -2.88
C VAL A 423 -30.25 19.05 -1.48
N LEU A 424 -29.02 19.52 -1.37
CA LEU A 424 -28.38 19.83 -0.09
C LEU A 424 -28.69 21.27 0.28
N ILE A 425 -29.34 21.48 1.43
CA ILE A 425 -29.76 22.79 1.92
C ILE A 425 -28.90 23.18 3.12
N THR A 426 -28.29 24.35 3.06
CA THR A 426 -27.46 24.91 4.13
C THR A 426 -28.04 26.22 4.62
N ARG A 427 -27.68 26.59 5.85
CA ARG A 427 -28.00 27.90 6.39
C ARG A 427 -26.77 28.79 6.31
N ASN A 428 -26.97 30.04 5.93
CA ASN A 428 -25.88 30.98 5.65
C ASN A 428 -25.09 31.37 6.91
N ASP A 429 -25.69 31.19 8.09
CA ASP A 429 -25.05 31.38 9.40
C ASP A 429 -24.29 30.14 9.92
N GLY A 430 -24.23 29.06 9.12
CA GLY A 430 -23.54 27.82 9.47
C GLY A 430 -24.30 26.92 10.46
N THR A 431 -25.51 27.30 10.88
CA THR A 431 -26.32 26.46 11.77
C THR A 431 -26.83 25.22 11.03
N ARG A 432 -27.03 24.14 11.79
CA ARG A 432 -27.54 22.87 11.24
C ARG A 432 -29.00 23.05 10.82
N VAL A 433 -29.34 22.43 9.69
CA VAL A 433 -30.69 22.43 9.11
C VAL A 433 -31.31 21.05 9.28
N VAL A 434 -32.62 21.03 9.59
CA VAL A 434 -33.44 19.81 9.61
C VAL A 434 -34.63 20.05 8.68
N ILE A 435 -34.80 19.17 7.71
CA ILE A 435 -35.97 19.15 6.83
C ILE A 435 -37.06 18.30 7.50
N LEU A 436 -38.25 18.87 7.64
CA LEU A 436 -39.41 18.24 8.24
C LEU A 436 -40.58 18.26 7.26
N ASN A 437 -41.55 17.36 7.47
CA ASN A 437 -42.82 17.34 6.74
C ASN A 437 -42.65 17.31 5.21
N GLU A 438 -41.61 16.64 4.71
CA GLU A 438 -41.43 16.49 3.27
C GLU A 438 -42.58 15.69 2.67
N THR A 439 -43.22 16.25 1.66
CA THR A 439 -44.32 15.60 0.97
C THR A 439 -44.42 16.08 -0.47
N THR A 440 -45.00 15.25 -1.31
CA THR A 440 -45.47 15.63 -2.63
C THR A 440 -46.80 14.94 -2.89
N ASP A 441 -47.73 15.65 -3.53
CA ASP A 441 -48.99 15.09 -4.00
C ASP A 441 -48.94 14.73 -5.49
N ASP A 442 -47.76 14.80 -6.13
CA ASP A 442 -47.54 14.37 -7.51
C ASP A 442 -47.65 12.85 -7.64
N SER A 443 -48.34 12.40 -8.68
CA SER A 443 -48.57 10.96 -8.91
C SER A 443 -47.32 10.18 -9.38
N SER A 444 -46.24 10.85 -9.76
CA SER A 444 -45.02 10.25 -10.34
C SER A 444 -43.74 10.63 -9.60
N ALA A 445 -43.61 11.88 -9.17
CA ALA A 445 -42.44 12.32 -8.41
C ALA A 445 -42.50 11.81 -6.96
N THR A 446 -41.34 11.46 -6.40
CA THR A 446 -41.22 11.06 -4.99
C THR A 446 -40.20 11.93 -4.29
N VAL A 447 -40.41 12.18 -3.00
CA VAL A 447 -39.53 13.00 -2.17
C VAL A 447 -39.30 12.33 -0.82
N THR A 448 -38.05 12.35 -0.35
CA THR A 448 -37.66 11.88 0.98
C THR A 448 -36.50 12.73 1.51
N VAL A 449 -36.21 12.64 2.81
CA VAL A 449 -34.98 13.20 3.39
C VAL A 449 -34.01 12.07 3.74
N ALA A 450 -32.73 12.25 3.40
CA ALA A 450 -31.68 11.32 3.76
C ALA A 450 -31.28 11.46 5.24
N ARG A 451 -32.02 10.77 6.12
CA ARG A 451 -31.78 10.74 7.57
C ARG A 451 -30.74 9.68 7.91
N VAL A 452 -29.50 10.10 8.15
CA VAL A 452 -28.38 9.16 8.38
C VAL A 452 -28.28 8.77 9.84
N ASN A 453 -28.57 7.51 10.15
CA ASN A 453 -28.16 6.91 11.43
C ASN A 453 -26.79 6.25 11.25
N LEU A 454 -25.73 6.85 11.80
CA LEU A 454 -24.36 6.36 11.66
C LEU A 454 -24.14 4.95 12.24
N ASN A 455 -24.99 4.48 13.15
CA ASN A 455 -24.96 3.11 13.69
C ASN A 455 -25.91 2.14 12.96
N ASN A 456 -26.58 2.59 11.91
CA ASN A 456 -27.50 1.78 11.12
C ASN A 456 -27.62 2.31 9.68
N VAL A 457 -26.49 2.60 9.04
CA VAL A 457 -26.51 3.26 7.72
C VAL A 457 -27.18 2.33 6.70
N ASN A 458 -28.19 2.82 6.00
CA ASN A 458 -28.92 2.02 5.02
C ASN A 458 -28.00 1.57 3.89
N SER A 459 -27.89 0.25 3.76
CA SER A 459 -26.98 -0.44 2.84
C SER A 459 -27.74 -1.28 1.80
N ALA A 460 -29.06 -1.15 1.73
CA ALA A 460 -29.87 -1.82 0.72
C ALA A 460 -29.39 -1.41 -0.69
N SER A 461 -29.22 -2.39 -1.58
CA SER A 461 -29.00 -2.08 -2.99
C SER A 461 -30.35 -1.76 -3.62
N SER A 462 -30.42 -0.73 -4.45
CA SER A 462 -31.63 -0.44 -5.24
C SER A 462 -31.81 -1.41 -6.43
N GLY A 463 -30.96 -2.45 -6.54
CA GLY A 463 -31.01 -3.51 -7.57
C GLY A 463 -30.77 -3.06 -9.02
N ASN A 464 -30.99 -1.78 -9.32
CA ASN A 464 -31.14 -1.24 -10.67
C ASN A 464 -30.01 -0.30 -11.08
N SER A 465 -29.01 -0.14 -10.23
CA SER A 465 -27.77 0.57 -10.56
C SER A 465 -26.58 -0.11 -9.92
N LEU A 466 -25.45 -0.13 -10.64
CA LEU A 466 -24.19 -0.63 -10.10
C LEU A 466 -23.59 0.39 -9.10
N ILE A 467 -23.90 1.71 -9.22
CA ILE A 467 -22.93 2.76 -8.80
C ILE A 467 -23.54 4.03 -8.14
N PRO A 468 -24.87 4.23 -8.07
CA PRO A 468 -25.44 4.91 -6.90
C PRO A 468 -25.97 3.97 -5.84
N ALA A 469 -25.50 4.24 -4.63
CA ALA A 469 -25.94 3.61 -3.41
C ALA A 469 -27.11 4.42 -2.79
N THR A 470 -27.62 3.97 -1.64
CA THR A 470 -28.73 4.60 -0.91
C THR A 470 -28.53 6.11 -0.73
N ALA A 471 -29.64 6.83 -0.52
CA ALA A 471 -29.58 8.25 -0.20
C ALA A 471 -28.68 8.57 1.00
N GLU A 472 -28.64 7.67 2.00
CA GLU A 472 -27.78 7.81 3.17
C GLU A 472 -26.28 7.75 2.83
N PHE A 473 -25.86 6.85 1.94
CA PHE A 473 -24.47 6.81 1.50
C PHE A 473 -24.03 8.07 0.76
N ARG A 474 -24.89 8.59 -0.14
CA ARG A 474 -24.59 9.85 -0.80
C ARG A 474 -24.55 11.00 0.19
N ARG A 475 -25.44 11.01 1.19
CA ARG A 475 -25.42 12.02 2.25
C ARG A 475 -24.13 11.98 3.08
N VAL A 476 -23.64 10.79 3.43
CA VAL A 476 -22.36 10.58 4.13
C VAL A 476 -21.22 11.20 3.33
N ILE A 477 -21.08 10.86 2.05
CA ILE A 477 -19.99 11.38 1.20
C ILE A 477 -20.12 12.90 1.02
N ARG A 478 -21.33 13.40 0.73
CA ARG A 478 -21.59 14.84 0.57
C ARG A 478 -21.46 15.65 1.87
N ALA A 479 -21.34 15.02 3.04
CA ALA A 479 -21.09 15.73 4.30
C ALA A 479 -19.65 16.23 4.43
N ALA A 480 -18.71 15.53 3.80
CA ALA A 480 -17.30 15.87 3.74
C ALA A 480 -16.77 15.52 2.34
N PRO A 481 -17.11 16.33 1.32
CA PRO A 481 -16.76 16.02 -0.07
C PRO A 481 -15.25 15.90 -0.24
N GLY A 482 -14.81 14.76 -0.76
CA GLY A 482 -13.42 14.45 -1.05
C GLY A 482 -12.83 15.22 -2.23
N ALA A 483 -11.52 15.11 -2.40
CA ALA A 483 -10.82 15.66 -3.57
C ALA A 483 -10.88 14.66 -4.74
N PRO A 484 -10.94 15.13 -6.01
CA PRO A 484 -11.13 14.24 -7.16
C PRO A 484 -9.94 13.34 -7.49
N ASP A 485 -8.79 13.52 -6.83
CA ASP A 485 -7.53 12.81 -7.10
C ASP A 485 -7.01 11.99 -5.91
N GLN A 486 -7.88 11.70 -4.93
CA GLN A 486 -7.54 10.88 -3.76
C GLN A 486 -8.61 9.82 -3.49
N LEU A 487 -8.26 8.78 -2.73
CA LEU A 487 -9.20 7.85 -2.15
C LEU A 487 -9.72 8.43 -0.82
N ASP A 488 -11.01 8.66 -0.71
CA ASP A 488 -11.65 9.17 0.50
C ASP A 488 -12.32 8.03 1.29
N CYS A 489 -11.87 7.83 2.53
CA CYS A 489 -12.39 6.80 3.43
C CYS A 489 -13.30 7.42 4.49
N TYR A 490 -14.61 7.22 4.34
CA TYR A 490 -15.63 7.68 5.28
C TYR A 490 -15.87 6.64 6.36
N VAL A 491 -15.78 7.01 7.64
CA VAL A 491 -15.88 6.06 8.76
C VAL A 491 -17.19 6.26 9.52
N VAL A 492 -18.05 5.25 9.48
CA VAL A 492 -19.37 5.21 10.14
C VAL A 492 -19.41 4.11 11.19
N GLY A 493 -20.39 4.14 12.09
CA GLY A 493 -20.55 3.15 13.15
C GLY A 493 -20.77 1.74 12.59
N GLN A 494 -21.90 1.53 11.95
CA GLN A 494 -22.33 0.23 11.41
C GLN A 494 -23.34 0.41 10.26
N PHE A 495 -23.39 -0.56 9.35
CA PHE A 495 -24.42 -0.65 8.31
C PHE A 495 -25.64 -1.44 8.80
N SER A 496 -26.80 -1.11 8.24
CA SER A 496 -28.06 -1.86 8.41
C SER A 496 -27.94 -3.36 8.09
N ASN A 497 -27.17 -3.72 7.07
CA ASN A 497 -26.69 -5.09 6.93
C ASN A 497 -25.46 -5.26 7.82
N ILE A 498 -25.65 -5.83 9.00
CA ILE A 498 -24.59 -6.02 10.00
C ILE A 498 -23.45 -6.95 9.53
N ARG A 499 -23.59 -7.64 8.39
CA ARG A 499 -22.50 -8.44 7.78
C ARG A 499 -21.58 -7.60 6.89
N LEU A 500 -22.04 -6.44 6.43
CA LEU A 500 -21.25 -5.54 5.61
C LEU A 500 -20.18 -4.85 6.48
N ARG A 501 -18.96 -4.73 5.97
CA ARG A 501 -17.82 -4.13 6.67
C ARG A 501 -17.32 -2.86 5.99
N GLY A 502 -17.51 -2.76 4.69
CA GLY A 502 -17.24 -1.58 3.89
C GLY A 502 -18.03 -1.59 2.59
N ARG A 503 -17.99 -0.47 1.87
CA ARG A 503 -18.57 -0.30 0.54
C ARG A 503 -17.73 0.68 -0.28
N ALA A 504 -17.18 0.19 -1.38
CA ALA A 504 -16.48 1.00 -2.36
C ALA A 504 -17.43 1.72 -3.34
N PHE A 505 -16.96 2.88 -3.81
CA PHE A 505 -17.61 3.73 -4.80
C PHE A 505 -16.63 3.98 -5.96
N VAL A 506 -16.73 3.10 -6.95
CA VAL A 506 -15.81 3.04 -8.10
C VAL A 506 -16.15 4.13 -9.13
N PRO A 507 -15.17 4.71 -9.84
CA PRO A 507 -15.42 5.72 -10.89
C PRO A 507 -16.23 5.23 -12.10
N ALA A 508 -16.24 3.91 -12.36
CA ALA A 508 -17.01 3.26 -13.41
C ALA A 508 -16.61 3.65 -14.83
N ARG A 509 -15.31 3.74 -15.10
CA ARG A 509 -14.84 4.32 -16.37
C ARG A 509 -15.23 3.52 -17.60
N ASP A 510 -15.62 2.26 -17.42
CA ASP A 510 -16.13 1.36 -18.45
C ASP A 510 -17.59 1.65 -18.85
N LEU A 511 -18.38 2.32 -18.01
CA LEU A 511 -19.77 2.67 -18.30
C LEU A 511 -19.88 3.97 -19.09
N ALA A 512 -21.00 4.16 -19.81
CA ALA A 512 -21.32 5.44 -20.44
C ALA A 512 -21.56 6.53 -19.39
N ALA A 513 -21.18 7.77 -19.71
CA ALA A 513 -21.17 8.90 -18.78
C ALA A 513 -22.43 9.07 -17.90
N PRO A 514 -23.68 8.90 -18.40
CA PRO A 514 -24.87 9.04 -17.54
C PRO A 514 -24.99 7.99 -16.42
N PHE A 515 -24.27 6.88 -16.52
CA PHE A 515 -24.25 5.80 -15.53
C PHE A 515 -23.05 5.89 -14.57
N GLN A 516 -22.10 6.79 -14.84
CA GLN A 516 -20.95 7.01 -13.97
C GLN A 516 -21.35 7.87 -12.77
N PRO A 517 -20.86 7.55 -11.55
CA PRO A 517 -21.07 8.38 -10.38
C PRO A 517 -20.40 9.75 -10.56
N PRO A 518 -21.12 10.86 -10.30
CA PRO A 518 -20.54 12.20 -10.34
C PRO A 518 -19.63 12.44 -9.14
N ASP A 519 -18.77 13.45 -9.21
CA ASP A 519 -18.08 13.95 -8.02
C ASP A 519 -19.11 14.44 -6.97
N PRO A 520 -18.85 14.25 -5.66
CA PRO A 520 -17.71 13.55 -5.02
C PRO A 520 -17.98 12.04 -4.78
N LEU A 521 -18.94 11.43 -5.46
CA LEU A 521 -19.41 10.06 -5.20
C LEU A 521 -18.53 8.97 -5.82
N ARG A 522 -17.34 9.32 -6.29
CA ARG A 522 -16.34 8.41 -6.88
C ARG A 522 -15.02 8.54 -6.13
N PHE A 523 -14.17 7.52 -6.26
CA PHE A 523 -12.93 7.42 -5.49
C PHE A 523 -13.14 7.41 -3.97
N ALA A 524 -14.20 6.76 -3.52
CA ALA A 524 -14.54 6.72 -2.10
C ALA A 524 -14.75 5.29 -1.59
N ALA A 525 -14.57 5.10 -0.29
CA ALA A 525 -15.01 3.92 0.43
C ALA A 525 -15.70 4.37 1.73
N ILE A 526 -16.84 3.76 2.06
CA ILE A 526 -17.47 3.90 3.37
C ILE A 526 -17.12 2.66 4.17
N MET A 527 -16.58 2.84 5.36
CA MET A 527 -16.10 1.78 6.25
C MET A 527 -16.90 1.81 7.55
N ALA A 528 -17.37 0.65 8.00
CA ALA A 528 -17.91 0.53 9.35
C ALA A 528 -16.78 0.43 10.37
N THR A 529 -17.04 0.88 11.60
CA THR A 529 -16.17 0.61 12.75
C THR A 529 -16.37 -0.80 13.29
N THR A 530 -17.57 -1.36 13.14
CA THR A 530 -17.94 -2.70 13.64
C THR A 530 -18.86 -3.44 12.67
N SER A 531 -18.83 -4.77 12.75
CA SER A 531 -19.70 -5.69 12.02
C SER A 531 -20.02 -6.92 12.88
N SER A 532 -20.90 -7.79 12.40
CA SER A 532 -21.16 -9.11 13.00
C SER A 532 -19.92 -10.03 13.01
N SER A 533 -18.89 -9.74 12.21
CA SER A 533 -17.60 -10.44 12.25
C SER A 533 -16.60 -9.82 13.24
N GLY A 534 -17.01 -8.77 13.97
CA GLY A 534 -16.17 -8.03 14.90
C GLY A 534 -15.79 -6.64 14.40
N ALA A 535 -14.87 -6.02 15.13
CA ALA A 535 -14.41 -4.67 14.89
C ALA A 535 -13.51 -4.56 13.66
N VAL A 536 -13.69 -3.50 12.88
CA VAL A 536 -13.12 -3.32 11.53
C VAL A 536 -12.09 -2.19 11.48
N LEU A 537 -12.26 -1.12 12.25
CA LEU A 537 -11.36 0.05 12.28
C LEU A 537 -10.89 0.42 13.70
N ASP A 538 -10.86 -0.55 14.62
CA ASP A 538 -10.60 -0.35 16.06
C ASP A 538 -9.10 -0.32 16.44
N GLY A 539 -8.20 -0.14 15.47
CA GLY A 539 -6.76 -0.13 15.71
C GLY A 539 -6.18 -1.47 16.14
N SER A 540 -6.95 -2.55 16.17
CA SER A 540 -6.47 -3.92 16.37
C SER A 540 -6.07 -4.56 15.04
N ASP A 541 -5.55 -5.79 15.11
CA ASP A 541 -5.27 -6.62 13.92
C ASP A 541 -6.50 -7.46 13.51
N ASN A 542 -7.67 -7.19 14.09
CA ASN A 542 -8.92 -7.79 13.64
C ASN A 542 -9.34 -7.25 12.27
N LEU A 543 -9.84 -8.14 11.41
CA LEU A 543 -10.34 -7.84 10.05
C LEU A 543 -9.44 -6.86 9.24
N PRO A 544 -8.12 -7.12 9.17
CA PRO A 544 -7.14 -6.12 8.75
C PRO A 544 -7.26 -5.71 7.28
N PHE A 545 -7.80 -6.60 6.45
CA PHE A 545 -7.88 -6.45 5.01
C PHE A 545 -9.14 -5.74 4.51
N THR A 546 -10.05 -5.30 5.38
CA THR A 546 -11.30 -4.68 4.92
C THR A 546 -11.05 -3.37 4.16
N LEU A 547 -10.25 -2.46 4.71
CA LEU A 547 -9.93 -1.20 4.01
C LEU A 547 -9.15 -1.46 2.70
N PRO A 548 -8.10 -2.30 2.69
CA PRO A 548 -7.44 -2.71 1.45
C PRO A 548 -8.41 -3.28 0.40
N HIS A 549 -9.40 -4.07 0.83
CA HIS A 549 -10.40 -4.67 -0.04
C HIS A 549 -11.28 -3.63 -0.74
N GLU A 550 -11.87 -2.71 0.02
CA GLU A 550 -12.72 -1.67 -0.57
C GLU A 550 -11.92 -0.74 -1.49
N ALA A 551 -10.69 -0.41 -1.09
CA ALA A 551 -9.78 0.33 -1.95
C ALA A 551 -9.47 -0.41 -3.25
N GLY A 552 -9.41 -1.75 -3.23
CA GLY A 552 -9.09 -2.57 -4.40
C GLY A 552 -10.14 -2.43 -5.49
N HIS A 553 -11.42 -2.38 -5.11
CA HIS A 553 -12.51 -2.08 -6.04
C HIS A 553 -12.32 -0.74 -6.73
N VAL A 554 -11.94 0.30 -5.98
CA VAL A 554 -11.72 1.66 -6.54
C VAL A 554 -10.47 1.72 -7.41
N LEU A 555 -9.35 1.19 -6.92
CA LEU A 555 -8.05 1.34 -7.56
C LEU A 555 -7.93 0.56 -8.87
N ASN A 556 -8.61 -0.59 -8.98
CA ASN A 556 -8.65 -1.39 -10.21
C ASN A 556 -9.26 -0.61 -11.39
N ASP A 557 -10.28 0.22 -11.13
CA ASP A 557 -10.90 1.07 -12.14
C ASP A 557 -10.13 2.40 -12.35
N ALA A 558 -9.46 2.90 -11.30
CA ALA A 558 -8.77 4.19 -11.29
C ALA A 558 -7.40 4.19 -11.98
N LEU A 559 -6.63 3.11 -11.84
CA LEU A 559 -5.27 3.01 -12.35
C LEU A 559 -5.31 2.30 -13.72
N PRO A 560 -4.96 2.97 -14.83
CA PRO A 560 -4.82 2.26 -16.10
C PRO A 560 -3.79 1.15 -15.94
N PHE A 561 -4.19 -0.05 -16.36
CA PHE A 561 -3.37 -1.25 -16.42
C PHE A 561 -1.95 -0.90 -16.90
N ILE A 562 -0.94 -0.99 -16.01
CA ILE A 562 0.46 -0.89 -16.43
C ILE A 562 0.76 -2.19 -17.18
N PRO A 563 1.03 -2.17 -18.51
CA PRO A 563 0.94 -3.36 -19.37
C PRO A 563 1.93 -4.50 -19.09
N ASN A 564 2.77 -4.39 -18.06
CA ASN A 564 3.82 -5.36 -17.76
C ASN A 564 3.69 -6.04 -16.39
N ARG A 565 2.56 -5.89 -15.68
CA ARG A 565 2.27 -6.73 -14.51
C ARG A 565 0.83 -7.22 -14.55
N PRO A 566 0.58 -8.54 -14.58
CA PRO A 566 -0.72 -9.04 -14.22
C PRO A 566 -0.89 -8.75 -12.72
N ILE A 567 -1.67 -7.72 -12.37
CA ILE A 567 -2.31 -7.68 -11.05
C ILE A 567 -3.35 -8.81 -11.10
N GLN A 568 -2.90 -10.04 -10.85
CA GLN A 568 -3.85 -11.09 -10.52
C GLN A 568 -4.46 -10.66 -9.20
N THR A 569 -5.78 -10.43 -9.23
CA THR A 569 -6.71 -10.26 -8.10
C THR A 569 -5.98 -10.34 -6.76
N VAL A 570 -5.81 -9.20 -6.07
CA VAL A 570 -5.39 -9.21 -4.66
C VAL A 570 -6.40 -10.07 -3.92
N ARG A 571 -6.08 -11.35 -3.71
CA ARG A 571 -6.93 -12.29 -3.00
C ARG A 571 -6.69 -12.01 -1.53
N LEU A 572 -7.44 -11.04 -1.03
CA LEU A 572 -7.60 -10.82 0.40
C LEU A 572 -8.49 -11.97 0.91
N SER A 573 -7.86 -13.10 1.24
CA SER A 573 -8.52 -14.20 1.97
C SER A 573 -8.74 -13.83 3.42
#